data_AF-A0ABD6CM11-F1
#
_entry.id   AF-A0ABD6CM11-F1
#
_cell.length_a   1.000
_cell.length_b   1.000
_cell.length_c   1.000
_cell.angle_alpha   90.00
_cell.angle_beta   90.00
_cell.angle_gamma   90.00
#
_symmetry.space_group_name_H-M   'P 1'
#
loop_
_entity.id
_entity.type
_entity.pdbx_description
1 polymer ?
#
loop_
_entity_poly.entity_id
_entity_poly.type
_entity_poly.pdbx_seq_one_letter_code
_entity_poly.pdbx_strand_id
1 'polypeptide(L)'
;MGERKPQINVAVNPERKETWERVVEEDGRFSSMSQLIRTAVSREISGSHDNTNDSGKDVAELKDRIESLENTIQGMGSDFQELKGIIQAQTPTNQNLRSEVFAALPETEIGSHKADTPEEVAAKIGGPVDAESVSDVLDELAAETGQVESFFSEEDGERTIRYSKKGDSL
;
A
#
# COMPACT_ATOMS: atom_id res chain seq x y z
N MET A 1 3.55 62.12 22.34
CA MET A 1 3.51 61.25 23.53
C MET A 1 2.43 60.21 23.27
N GLY A 2 2.78 58.93 23.16
CA GLY A 2 1.79 57.87 22.90
C GLY A 2 0.93 57.63 24.14
N GLU A 3 -0.38 57.66 23.99
CA GLU A 3 -1.33 57.35 25.06
C GLU A 3 -1.07 55.94 25.60
N ARG A 4 -0.71 55.85 26.89
CA ARG A 4 -0.58 54.55 27.57
C ARG A 4 -1.99 53.98 27.73
N LYS A 5 -2.23 52.80 27.13
CA LYS A 5 -3.50 52.09 27.29
C LYS A 5 -3.77 51.81 28.78
N PRO A 6 -5.02 51.95 29.25
CA PRO A 6 -5.34 51.68 30.65
C PRO A 6 -5.03 50.21 30.99
N GLN A 7 -4.25 49.99 32.06
CA GLN A 7 -3.98 48.66 32.58
C GLN A 7 -5.12 48.24 33.50
N ILE A 8 -5.78 47.13 33.16
CA ILE A 8 -6.88 46.57 33.94
C ILE A 8 -6.39 45.27 34.59
N ASN A 9 -6.40 45.24 35.92
CA ASN A 9 -6.06 44.04 36.69
C ASN A 9 -7.35 43.24 36.94
N VAL A 10 -7.39 42.00 36.46
CA VAL A 10 -8.53 41.10 36.66
C VAL A 10 -8.12 40.01 37.64
N ALA A 11 -8.87 39.89 38.74
CA ALA A 11 -8.69 38.79 39.68
C ALA A 11 -9.44 37.55 39.16
N VAL A 12 -8.75 36.41 39.11
CA VAL A 12 -9.30 35.13 38.69
C VAL A 12 -8.99 34.06 39.72
N ASN A 13 -9.88 33.08 39.86
CA ASN A 13 -9.63 31.90 40.69
C ASN A 13 -8.43 31.11 40.10
N PRO A 14 -7.52 30.58 40.94
CA PRO A 14 -6.39 29.75 40.50
C PRO A 14 -6.78 28.62 39.52
N GLU A 15 -7.92 27.95 39.72
CA GLU A 15 -8.36 26.86 38.83
C GLU A 15 -8.62 27.35 37.39
N ARG A 16 -9.19 28.56 37.26
CA ARG A 16 -9.45 29.18 35.95
C ARG A 16 -8.16 29.61 35.29
N LYS A 17 -7.21 30.12 36.07
CA LYS A 17 -5.88 30.49 35.59
C LYS A 17 -5.14 29.27 35.02
N GLU A 18 -5.15 28.15 35.75
CA GLU A 18 -4.51 26.91 35.31
C GLU A 18 -5.15 26.39 34.00
N THR A 19 -6.48 26.45 33.91
CA THR A 19 -7.20 26.08 32.69
C THR A 19 -6.77 26.93 31.49
N TRP A 20 -6.62 28.24 31.69
CA TRP A 20 -6.17 29.15 30.62
C TRP A 20 -4.72 28.93 30.23
N GLU A 21 -3.84 28.67 31.19
CA GLU A 21 -2.43 28.33 30.94
C GLU A 21 -2.33 27.05 30.11
N ARG A 22 -3.07 26.00 30.48
CA ARG A 22 -3.14 24.74 29.73
C ARG A 22 -3.60 24.94 28.29
N VAL A 23 -4.67 25.72 28.08
CA VAL A 23 -5.19 25.99 26.73
C VAL A 23 -4.16 26.77 25.88
N VAL A 24 -3.44 27.72 26.47
CA VAL A 24 -2.38 28.45 25.75
C VAL A 24 -1.24 27.51 25.35
N GLU A 25 -0.87 26.56 26.20
CA GLU A 25 0.21 25.61 25.96
C GLU A 25 -0.16 24.49 24.97
N GLU A 26 -1.35 23.90 25.08
CA GLU A 26 -1.79 22.75 24.28
C GLU A 26 -2.20 23.13 22.86
N ASP A 27 -2.89 24.26 22.71
CA ASP A 27 -3.55 24.64 21.46
C ASP A 27 -2.58 25.39 20.52
N GLY A 28 -1.56 26.06 21.08
CA GLY A 28 -0.55 26.84 20.33
C GLY A 28 -1.11 28.04 19.54
N ARG A 29 -2.43 28.19 19.42
CA ARG A 29 -3.13 29.28 18.73
C ARG A 29 -2.97 30.63 19.41
N PHE A 30 -2.63 30.64 20.70
CA PHE A 30 -2.48 31.85 21.50
C PHE A 30 -1.04 31.98 21.97
N SER A 31 -0.43 33.15 21.77
CA SER A 31 0.95 33.40 22.22
C SER A 31 1.03 33.80 23.69
N SER A 32 -0.11 34.11 24.32
CA SER A 32 -0.20 34.52 25.72
C SER A 32 -1.63 34.45 26.24
N MET A 33 -1.77 34.30 27.56
CA MET A 33 -3.06 34.35 28.26
C MET A 33 -3.82 35.67 27.97
N SER A 34 -3.13 36.80 27.87
CA SER A 34 -3.76 38.08 27.51
C SER A 34 -4.31 38.11 26.09
N GLN A 35 -3.73 37.35 25.15
CA GLN A 35 -4.29 37.20 23.79
C GLN A 35 -5.54 36.32 23.81
N LEU A 36 -5.52 35.23 24.59
CA LEU A 36 -6.69 34.37 24.80
C LEU A 36 -7.85 35.18 25.38
N ILE A 37 -7.62 35.92 26.47
CA ILE A 37 -8.67 36.73 27.13
C ILE A 37 -9.22 37.79 26.17
N ARG A 38 -8.36 38.51 25.45
CA ARG A 38 -8.81 39.52 24.47
C ARG A 38 -9.64 38.90 23.36
N THR A 39 -9.27 37.71 22.87
CA THR A 39 -9.99 37.03 21.80
C THR A 39 -11.35 36.52 22.29
N ALA A 40 -11.38 35.91 23.47
CA ALA A 40 -12.62 35.44 24.09
C ALA A 40 -13.59 36.59 24.39
N VAL A 41 -13.10 37.69 24.97
CA VAL A 41 -13.89 38.90 25.23
C VAL A 41 -14.33 39.55 23.93
N SER A 42 -13.48 39.61 22.90
CA SER A 42 -13.87 40.14 21.59
C SER A 42 -14.98 39.30 20.95
N ARG A 43 -14.92 37.96 21.09
CA ARG A 43 -15.95 37.05 20.60
C ARG A 43 -17.28 37.24 21.34
N GLU A 44 -17.21 37.37 22.66
CA GLU A 44 -18.36 37.63 23.54
C GLU A 44 -19.03 38.98 23.24
N ILE A 45 -18.25 40.05 23.14
CA ILE A 45 -18.75 41.41 22.84
C ILE A 45 -19.34 41.49 21.43
N SER A 46 -18.76 40.75 20.47
CA SER A 46 -19.28 40.72 19.09
C SER A 46 -20.63 39.99 18.99
N GLY A 47 -21.20 39.53 20.11
CA GLY A 47 -22.46 38.80 20.11
C GLY A 47 -22.37 37.48 19.35
N SER A 48 -21.16 36.96 19.15
CA SER A 48 -20.90 35.72 18.45
C SER A 48 -21.15 34.53 19.39
N HIS A 49 -22.32 34.54 20.02
CA HIS A 49 -22.99 33.31 20.38
C HIS A 49 -23.48 32.76 19.04
N ASP A 50 -22.83 31.71 18.53
CA ASP A 50 -23.40 30.91 17.46
C ASP A 50 -24.80 30.52 17.93
N ASN A 51 -25.82 31.17 17.37
CA ASN A 51 -27.18 30.75 17.51
C ASN A 51 -27.22 29.30 17.07
N THR A 52 -27.57 28.43 18.00
CA THR A 52 -27.65 26.97 17.90
C THR A 52 -28.79 26.51 16.99
N ASN A 53 -28.94 27.15 15.82
CA ASN A 53 -29.83 26.78 14.73
C ASN A 53 -29.06 26.43 13.44
N ASP A 54 -27.73 26.59 13.41
CA ASP A 54 -26.89 26.19 12.25
C ASP A 54 -26.30 24.78 12.40
N SER A 55 -26.13 24.29 13.63
CA SER A 55 -25.63 22.94 13.89
C SER A 55 -26.54 21.83 13.35
N GLY A 56 -27.83 22.09 13.13
CA GLY A 56 -28.73 21.12 12.51
C GLY A 56 -28.50 20.94 11.00
N LYS A 57 -28.08 22.02 10.32
CA LYS A 57 -27.74 21.99 8.89
C LYS A 57 -26.36 21.38 8.68
N ASP A 58 -25.39 21.75 9.51
CA ASP A 58 -24.05 21.17 9.47
C ASP A 58 -24.06 19.67 9.80
N VAL A 59 -24.89 19.23 10.76
CA VAL A 59 -25.02 17.79 11.09
C VAL A 59 -25.74 17.01 9.98
N ALA A 60 -26.76 17.60 9.35
CA ALA A 60 -27.41 16.97 8.19
C ALA A 60 -26.45 16.87 7.00
N GLU A 61 -25.69 17.93 6.72
CA GLU A 61 -24.71 17.94 5.65
C GLU A 61 -23.52 17.00 5.94
N LEU A 62 -23.09 16.89 7.20
CA LEU A 62 -22.12 15.87 7.63
C LEU A 62 -22.66 14.45 7.46
N LYS A 63 -23.94 14.21 7.77
CA LYS A 63 -24.57 12.90 7.58
C LYS A 63 -24.65 12.51 6.11
N ASP A 64 -25.04 13.44 5.24
CA ASP A 64 -25.09 13.22 3.79
C ASP A 64 -23.68 12.99 3.20
N ARG A 65 -22.67 13.71 3.71
CA ARG A 65 -21.26 13.49 3.34
C ARG A 65 -20.75 12.13 3.82
N ILE A 66 -21.14 11.67 5.01
CA ILE A 66 -20.79 10.34 5.53
C ILE A 66 -21.45 9.24 4.70
N GLU A 67 -22.74 9.35 4.37
CA GLU A 67 -23.44 8.39 3.51
C GLU A 67 -22.82 8.35 2.09
N SER A 68 -22.41 9.50 1.55
CA SER A 68 -21.69 9.55 0.27
C SER A 68 -20.31 8.89 0.35
N LEU A 69 -19.60 9.03 1.47
CA LEU A 69 -18.32 8.37 1.69
C LEU A 69 -18.47 6.86 1.84
N GLU A 70 -19.49 6.39 2.56
CA GLU A 70 -19.80 4.95 2.69
C GLU A 70 -20.11 4.31 1.34
N ASN A 71 -20.91 4.97 0.51
CA ASN A 71 -21.21 4.52 -0.86
C ASN A 71 -19.95 4.50 -1.75
N THR A 72 -19.07 5.49 -1.60
CA THR A 72 -17.79 5.53 -2.34
C THR A 72 -16.86 4.40 -1.89
N ILE A 73 -16.77 4.14 -0.58
CA ILE A 73 -15.95 3.05 -0.03
C ILE A 73 -16.50 1.68 -0.46
N GLN A 74 -17.82 1.50 -0.49
CA GLN A 74 -18.43 0.27 -1.03
C GLN A 74 -18.12 0.10 -2.51
N GLY A 75 -18.20 1.16 -3.32
CA GLY A 75 -17.81 1.14 -4.73
C GLY A 75 -16.33 0.75 -4.92
N MET A 76 -15.43 1.35 -4.14
CA MET A 76 -14.00 1.00 -4.16
C MET A 76 -13.73 -0.44 -3.76
N GLY A 77 -14.54 -1.02 -2.86
CA GLY A 77 -14.46 -2.44 -2.52
C GLY A 77 -14.82 -3.35 -3.69
N SER A 78 -15.83 -2.98 -4.48
CA SER A 78 -16.20 -3.68 -5.71
C SER A 78 -15.13 -3.54 -6.79
N ASP A 79 -14.61 -2.33 -7.01
CA ASP A 79 -13.53 -2.08 -7.98
C ASP A 79 -12.25 -2.84 -7.60
N PHE A 80 -11.93 -2.95 -6.30
CA PHE A 80 -10.80 -3.74 -5.83
C PHE A 80 -10.99 -5.24 -6.04
N GLN A 81 -12.22 -5.76 -5.87
CA GLN A 81 -12.53 -7.16 -6.16
C GLN A 81 -12.47 -7.45 -7.67
N GLU A 82 -12.93 -6.51 -8.50
CA GLU A 82 -12.83 -6.60 -9.95
C GLU A 82 -11.38 -6.55 -10.41
N LEU A 83 -10.58 -5.61 -9.89
CA LEU A 83 -9.13 -5.54 -10.15
C LEU A 83 -8.41 -6.80 -9.69
N LYS A 84 -8.76 -7.37 -8.52
CA LYS A 84 -8.22 -8.65 -8.08
C LYS A 84 -8.60 -9.79 -9.04
N GLY A 85 -9.83 -9.79 -9.56
CA GLY A 85 -10.27 -10.74 -10.58
C GLY A 85 -9.51 -10.59 -11.91
N ILE A 86 -9.26 -9.35 -12.35
CA ILE A 86 -8.49 -9.05 -13.57
C ILE A 86 -7.03 -9.45 -13.37
N ILE A 87 -6.42 -9.15 -12.23
CA ILE A 87 -5.03 -9.55 -11.91
C ILE A 87 -4.93 -11.08 -11.85
N GLN A 88 -5.89 -11.76 -11.24
CA GLN A 88 -5.93 -13.23 -11.21
C GLN A 88 -6.18 -13.85 -12.59
N ALA A 89 -6.90 -13.15 -13.48
CA ALA A 89 -7.11 -13.57 -14.86
C ALA A 89 -5.90 -13.27 -15.79
N GLN A 90 -5.09 -12.26 -15.44
CA GLN A 90 -3.87 -11.89 -16.17
C GLN A 90 -2.61 -12.55 -15.63
N THR A 91 -2.65 -13.11 -14.42
CA THR A 91 -1.65 -14.06 -13.98
C THR A 91 -1.91 -15.34 -14.77
N PRO A 92 -1.08 -15.74 -15.76
CA PRO A 92 -1.21 -17.08 -16.31
C PRO A 92 -1.15 -18.00 -15.10
N THR A 93 -2.24 -18.73 -14.87
CA THR A 93 -2.36 -19.65 -13.74
C THR A 93 -1.04 -20.41 -13.68
N ASN A 94 -0.32 -20.39 -12.56
CA ASN A 94 1.02 -21.00 -12.46
C ASN A 94 1.08 -22.41 -13.08
N GLN A 95 -0.05 -23.12 -13.11
CA GLN A 95 -0.26 -24.39 -13.82
C GLN A 95 -0.05 -24.35 -15.36
N ASN A 96 -0.52 -23.33 -16.06
CA ASN A 96 -0.30 -23.16 -17.50
C ASN A 96 1.17 -22.87 -17.79
N LEU A 97 1.77 -21.92 -17.05
CA LEU A 97 3.19 -21.62 -17.18
C LEU A 97 4.05 -22.84 -16.85
N ARG A 98 3.73 -23.58 -15.78
CA ARG A 98 4.41 -24.84 -15.41
C ARG A 98 4.32 -25.90 -16.50
N SER A 99 3.17 -26.02 -17.17
CA SER A 99 2.99 -26.96 -18.28
C SER A 99 3.79 -26.55 -19.51
N GLU A 100 3.82 -25.26 -19.83
CA GLU A 100 4.58 -24.68 -20.95
C GLU A 100 6.10 -24.77 -20.72
N VAL A 101 6.56 -24.40 -19.52
CA VAL A 101 7.95 -24.54 -19.07
C VAL A 101 8.39 -25.99 -19.14
N PHE A 102 7.60 -26.91 -18.59
CA PHE A 102 7.92 -28.33 -18.68
C PHE A 102 7.93 -28.81 -20.14
N ALA A 103 6.98 -28.42 -20.98
CA ALA A 103 6.95 -28.83 -22.38
C ALA A 103 8.18 -28.34 -23.17
N ALA A 104 8.64 -27.12 -22.89
CA ALA A 104 9.79 -26.48 -23.55
C ALA A 104 11.15 -27.07 -23.14
N LEU A 105 11.22 -27.78 -22.01
CA LEU A 105 12.46 -28.43 -21.56
C LEU A 105 12.88 -29.57 -22.50
N PRO A 106 14.20 -29.72 -22.71
CA PRO A 106 14.75 -30.78 -23.55
C PRO A 106 14.59 -32.14 -22.85
N GLU A 107 14.29 -33.16 -23.64
CA GLU A 107 14.28 -34.54 -23.17
C GLU A 107 15.72 -35.07 -23.09
N THR A 108 16.03 -35.75 -21.98
CA THR A 108 17.30 -36.46 -21.84
C THR A 108 17.24 -37.73 -22.67
N GLU A 109 17.67 -37.66 -23.93
CA GLU A 109 17.88 -38.84 -24.76
C GLU A 109 19.21 -39.52 -24.39
N ILE A 110 19.21 -40.86 -24.41
CA ILE A 110 20.40 -41.67 -24.13
C ILE A 110 21.51 -41.31 -25.14
N GLY A 111 22.53 -40.59 -24.68
CA GLY A 111 23.66 -40.13 -25.49
C GLY A 111 23.69 -38.63 -25.81
N SER A 112 22.67 -37.86 -25.41
CA SER A 112 22.64 -36.40 -25.57
C SER A 112 22.22 -35.71 -24.26
N HIS A 113 23.20 -35.12 -23.57
CA HIS A 113 22.94 -34.24 -22.41
C HIS A 113 22.55 -32.84 -22.89
N LYS A 114 21.34 -32.73 -23.44
CA LYS A 114 20.79 -31.43 -23.82
C LYS A 114 20.08 -30.85 -22.60
N ALA A 115 20.53 -29.69 -22.14
CA ALA A 115 19.90 -28.94 -21.08
C ALA A 115 19.91 -27.47 -21.46
N ASP A 116 18.85 -26.78 -21.09
CA ASP A 116 18.66 -25.37 -21.44
C ASP A 116 18.72 -24.52 -20.17
N THR A 117 19.13 -23.26 -20.30
CA THR A 117 19.04 -22.27 -19.23
C THR A 117 17.61 -21.70 -19.12
N PRO A 118 17.23 -21.07 -17.98
CA PRO A 118 15.93 -20.40 -17.85
C PRO A 118 15.68 -19.36 -18.95
N GLU A 119 16.70 -18.65 -19.41
CA GLU A 119 16.62 -17.68 -20.51
C GLU A 119 16.28 -18.35 -21.84
N GLU A 120 16.92 -19.49 -22.12
CA GLU A 120 16.65 -20.26 -23.34
C GLU A 120 15.25 -20.86 -23.33
N VAL A 121 14.77 -21.33 -22.17
CA VAL A 121 13.42 -21.83 -21.99
C VAL A 121 12.39 -20.70 -22.12
N ALA A 122 12.62 -19.54 -21.51
CA ALA A 122 11.78 -18.35 -21.67
C ALA A 122 11.69 -17.91 -23.14
N ALA A 123 12.81 -17.91 -23.86
CA ALA A 123 12.85 -17.60 -25.29
C ALA A 123 12.07 -18.61 -26.16
N LYS A 124 12.02 -19.90 -25.76
CA LYS A 124 11.26 -20.94 -26.45
C LYS A 124 9.76 -20.85 -26.22
N ILE A 125 9.34 -20.53 -24.99
CA ILE A 125 7.93 -20.31 -24.66
C ILE A 125 7.43 -19.03 -25.34
N GLY A 126 8.25 -17.97 -25.32
CA GLY A 126 7.91 -16.67 -25.85
C GLY A 126 6.88 -15.91 -25.00
N GLY A 127 6.51 -14.70 -25.44
CA GLY A 127 5.55 -13.86 -24.72
C GLY A 127 6.17 -13.01 -23.59
N PRO A 128 5.37 -12.52 -22.64
CA PRO A 128 5.82 -11.61 -21.57
C PRO A 128 6.44 -12.35 -20.37
N VAL A 129 7.03 -13.54 -20.58
CA VAL A 129 7.62 -14.36 -19.52
C VAL A 129 9.11 -14.07 -19.43
N ASP A 130 9.57 -13.65 -18.26
CA ASP A 130 10.99 -13.43 -17.97
C ASP A 130 11.70 -14.70 -17.45
N ALA A 131 13.02 -14.70 -17.51
CA ALA A 131 13.85 -15.83 -17.11
C ALA A 131 13.78 -16.12 -15.59
N GLU A 132 13.51 -15.10 -14.76
CA GLU A 132 13.39 -15.25 -13.30
C GLU A 132 12.14 -16.07 -12.96
N SER A 133 11.00 -15.72 -13.56
CA SER A 133 9.75 -16.47 -13.44
C SER A 133 9.87 -17.92 -13.92
N VAL A 134 10.63 -18.15 -15.01
CA VAL A 134 10.90 -19.51 -15.49
C VAL A 134 11.80 -20.28 -14.53
N SER A 135 12.83 -19.63 -13.97
CA SER A 135 13.71 -20.24 -12.97
C SER A 135 12.94 -20.70 -11.74
N ASP A 136 12.07 -19.85 -11.19
CA ASP A 136 11.25 -20.18 -10.02
C ASP A 136 10.37 -21.42 -10.28
N VAL A 137 9.74 -21.48 -11.45
CA VAL A 137 8.89 -22.61 -11.85
C VAL A 137 9.71 -23.90 -12.06
N LEU A 138 10.92 -23.78 -12.62
CA LEU A 138 11.82 -24.92 -12.82
C LEU A 138 12.34 -25.48 -11.50
N ASP A 139 12.68 -24.61 -10.55
CA ASP A 139 13.07 -25.01 -9.20
C ASP A 139 11.92 -25.67 -8.44
N GLU A 140 10.70 -25.12 -8.55
CA GLU A 140 9.50 -25.73 -8.01
C GLU A 140 9.24 -27.12 -8.64
N LEU A 141 9.36 -27.24 -9.96
CA LEU A 141 9.19 -28.51 -10.66
C LEU A 141 10.22 -29.55 -10.21
N ALA A 142 11.49 -29.16 -10.07
CA ALA A 142 12.56 -30.03 -9.59
C ALA A 142 12.30 -30.48 -8.14
N ALA A 143 11.87 -29.57 -7.27
CA ALA A 143 11.63 -29.85 -5.85
C ALA A 143 10.36 -30.67 -5.59
N GLU A 144 9.25 -30.37 -6.29
CA GLU A 144 7.95 -31.00 -6.03
C GLU A 144 7.74 -32.30 -6.79
N THR A 145 8.12 -32.34 -8.07
CA THR A 145 7.80 -33.47 -8.96
C THR A 145 8.97 -34.42 -9.14
N GLY A 146 10.20 -33.93 -8.99
CA GLY A 146 11.42 -34.66 -9.33
C GLY A 146 11.53 -35.02 -10.81
N GLN A 147 10.69 -34.45 -11.69
CA GLN A 147 10.70 -34.71 -13.13
C GLN A 147 11.72 -33.85 -13.89
N VAL A 148 12.31 -32.87 -13.22
CA VAL A 148 13.31 -31.95 -13.78
C VAL A 148 14.60 -32.12 -12.99
N GLU A 149 15.72 -32.22 -13.69
CA GLU A 149 17.06 -32.21 -13.10
C GLU A 149 17.76 -30.90 -13.43
N SER A 150 18.33 -30.27 -12.41
CA SER A 150 19.17 -29.09 -12.53
C SER A 150 20.63 -29.44 -12.29
N PHE A 151 21.53 -28.82 -13.05
CA PHE A 151 22.96 -28.93 -12.85
C PHE A 151 23.66 -27.63 -13.19
N PHE A 152 24.80 -27.41 -12.53
CA PHE A 152 25.63 -26.24 -12.80
C PHE A 152 26.53 -26.53 -13.99
N SER A 153 26.47 -25.65 -14.98
CA SER A 153 27.38 -25.61 -16.10
C SER A 153 28.27 -24.38 -15.96
N GLU A 154 29.58 -24.56 -16.12
CA GLU A 154 30.53 -23.46 -16.26
C GLU A 154 30.83 -23.32 -17.75
N GLU A 155 30.23 -22.30 -18.38
CA GLU A 155 30.48 -21.97 -19.79
C GLU A 155 30.96 -20.52 -19.85
N ASP A 156 32.03 -20.26 -20.59
CA ASP A 156 32.68 -18.95 -20.69
C ASP A 156 33.05 -18.27 -19.35
N GLY A 157 33.27 -19.06 -18.30
CA GLY A 157 33.66 -18.57 -16.97
C GLY A 157 32.49 -18.08 -16.10
N GLU A 158 31.25 -18.19 -16.59
CA GLU A 158 30.04 -17.93 -15.84
C GLU A 158 29.39 -19.25 -15.38
N ARG A 159 29.01 -19.31 -14.09
CA ARG A 159 28.24 -20.42 -13.54
C ARG A 159 26.78 -20.20 -13.83
N THR A 160 26.21 -21.00 -14.71
CA THR A 160 24.78 -20.98 -15.04
C THR A 160 24.13 -22.29 -14.62
N ILE A 161 22.87 -22.21 -14.18
CA ILE A 161 22.07 -23.38 -13.86
C ILE A 161 21.35 -23.80 -15.15
N ARG A 162 21.45 -25.08 -15.50
CA ARG A 162 20.76 -25.67 -16.64
C ARG A 162 19.79 -26.74 -16.18
N TYR A 163 18.68 -26.85 -16.90
CA TYR A 163 17.57 -27.73 -16.58
C TYR A 163 17.27 -28.67 -17.75
N SER A 164 16.90 -29.91 -17.41
CA SER A 164 16.49 -30.94 -18.37
C SER A 164 15.41 -31.83 -17.77
N LYS A 165 14.61 -32.48 -18.62
CA LYS A 165 13.67 -33.50 -18.15
C LYS A 165 14.44 -34.73 -17.69
N LYS A 166 14.12 -35.23 -16.50
CA LYS A 166 14.62 -36.51 -16.01
C LYS A 166 14.13 -37.60 -16.97
N GLY A 167 15.05 -38.27 -17.66
CA GLY A 167 14.71 -39.36 -18.56
C GLY A 167 13.95 -40.46 -17.80
N ASP A 168 12.82 -40.90 -18.34
CA ASP A 168 12.06 -42.03 -17.82
C ASP A 168 13.00 -43.24 -17.81
N SER A 169 13.50 -43.62 -16.63
CA SER A 169 14.20 -44.89 -16.47
C SER A 169 13.15 -45.99 -16.48
N LEU A 170 12.70 -46.35 -17.68
CA LEU A 170 11.93 -47.56 -17.98
C LEU A 170 12.80 -48.81 -17.87
#